data_AF-Q9ZTI6-F1
#
_entry.id   AF-Q9ZTI6-F1
#
_cell.length_a   1.000
_cell.length_b   1.000
_cell.length_c   1.000
_cell.angle_alpha   90.00
_cell.angle_beta   90.00
_cell.angle_gamma   90.00
#
_symmetry.space_group_name_H-M   'P 1'
#
loop_
_entity.id
_entity.type
_entity.pdbx_description
1 polymer ?
#
loop_
_entity_poly.entity_id
_entity_poly.type
_entity_poly.pdbx_seq_one_letter_code
_entity_poly.pdbx_strand_id
1 'polypeptide(L)'
;LLMLDDVWTADVFFRIKEVLVDNGFGSRVIITTRIEEVASLAEDSCKIKIEPLGVDDSWHVFCKKAFPKVENHICPPELHQCGINIVEKCDGLPLA
;
A
#
# COMPACT_ATOMS: atom_id res chain seq x y z
N LEU A 1 12.11 -3.41 -16.07
CA LEU A 1 11.46 -3.05 -14.78
C LEU A 1 11.67 -4.21 -13.84
N LEU A 2 12.21 -3.97 -12.65
CA LEU A 2 12.38 -4.95 -11.59
C LEU A 2 11.58 -4.48 -10.37
N MET A 3 10.86 -5.38 -9.71
CA MET A 3 10.20 -5.08 -8.44
C MET A 3 10.80 -5.92 -7.34
N LEU A 4 11.19 -5.26 -6.24
CA LEU A 4 11.68 -5.88 -5.03
C LEU A 4 10.64 -5.65 -3.94
N ASP A 5 9.87 -6.69 -3.64
CA ASP A 5 8.79 -6.61 -2.66
C ASP A 5 9.29 -6.96 -1.26
N ASP A 6 8.81 -6.24 -0.24
CA ASP A 6 9.09 -6.47 1.18
C ASP A 6 10.60 -6.53 1.51
N VAL A 7 11.36 -5.49 1.17
CA VAL A 7 12.81 -5.42 1.45
C VAL A 7 13.07 -4.91 2.87
N TRP A 8 13.84 -5.66 3.65
CA TRP A 8 14.12 -5.36 5.07
C TRP A 8 15.42 -4.61 5.32
N THR A 9 16.42 -4.76 4.44
CA THR A 9 17.76 -4.20 4.62
C THR A 9 18.33 -3.65 3.33
N ALA A 10 19.15 -2.60 3.45
CA ALA A 10 19.74 -1.92 2.29
C ALA A 10 20.73 -2.80 1.50
N ASP A 11 21.35 -3.79 2.14
CA ASP A 11 22.34 -4.67 1.50
C ASP A 11 21.75 -5.48 0.34
N VAL A 12 20.46 -5.82 0.41
CA VAL A 12 19.75 -6.53 -0.66
C VAL A 12 19.80 -5.72 -1.96
N PHE A 13 19.50 -4.42 -1.90
CA PHE A 13 19.54 -3.56 -3.07
C PHE A 13 20.98 -3.37 -3.58
N PHE A 14 21.96 -3.20 -2.70
CA PHE A 14 23.35 -3.03 -3.11
C PHE A 14 23.89 -4.25 -3.89
N ARG A 15 23.60 -5.48 -3.42
CA ARG A 15 23.99 -6.71 -4.13
C ARG A 15 23.32 -6.85 -5.49
N ILE A 16 22.06 -6.45 -5.60
CA ILE A 16 21.33 -6.48 -6.88
C ILE A 16 21.90 -5.41 -7.82
N LYS A 17 22.22 -4.22 -7.30
CA LYS A 17 22.78 -3.11 -8.09
C LYS A 17 24.10 -3.49 -8.77
N GLU A 18 24.92 -4.35 -8.16
CA GLU A 18 26.17 -4.83 -8.77
C GLU A 18 25.98 -5.59 -10.09
N VAL A 19 24.82 -6.22 -10.30
CA VAL A 19 24.53 -6.97 -11.53
C VAL A 19 23.63 -6.21 -12.50
N LEU A 20 23.14 -5.02 -12.12
CA LEU A 20 22.32 -4.18 -12.97
C LEU A 20 23.19 -3.28 -13.85
N VAL A 21 22.86 -3.22 -15.14
CA VAL A 21 23.51 -2.32 -16.10
C VAL A 21 22.71 -1.04 -16.22
N ASP A 22 23.32 0.08 -15.88
CA ASP A 22 22.79 1.40 -16.21
C ASP A 22 23.24 1.79 -17.63
N ASN A 23 22.32 1.60 -18.58
CA ASN A 23 22.54 1.88 -20.00
C ASN A 23 21.69 3.07 -20.50
N GLY A 24 21.04 3.81 -19.60
CA GLY A 24 20.21 4.97 -19.97
C GLY A 24 18.94 4.65 -20.76
N PHE A 25 18.56 3.39 -20.98
CA PHE A 25 17.35 3.01 -21.72
C PHE A 25 16.06 3.02 -20.86
N GLY A 26 16.07 3.67 -19.70
CA GLY A 26 14.88 3.86 -18.87
C GLY A 26 14.44 2.64 -18.05
N SER A 27 15.35 1.70 -17.80
CA SER A 27 15.15 0.63 -16.82
C SER A 27 14.88 1.22 -15.43
N ARG A 28 13.95 0.61 -14.67
CA ARG A 28 13.55 1.05 -13.33
C ARG A 28 13.55 -0.11 -12.36
N VAL A 29 13.85 0.21 -11.09
CA VAL A 29 13.66 -0.67 -9.94
C VAL A 29 12.61 -0.03 -9.05
N ILE A 30 11.61 -0.80 -8.64
CA ILE A 30 10.62 -0.40 -7.63
C ILE A 30 10.88 -1.25 -6.40
N ILE A 31 10.99 -0.60 -5.24
CA ILE A 31 11.19 -1.27 -3.95
C ILE A 31 9.97 -0.96 -3.09
N THR A 32 9.34 -1.99 -2.52
CA THR A 32 8.39 -1.82 -1.43
C THR A 32 9.09 -2.24 -0.13
N THR A 33 8.89 -1.45 0.92
CA THR A 33 9.53 -1.68 2.21
C THR A 33 8.71 -1.02 3.32
N ARG A 34 8.85 -1.53 4.53
CA ARG A 34 8.34 -0.92 5.77
C ARG A 34 9.42 -0.12 6.52
N ILE A 35 10.64 -0.10 5.99
CA ILE A 35 11.82 0.43 6.67
C ILE A 35 12.25 1.74 5.97
N GLU A 36 12.15 2.86 6.69
CA GLU A 36 12.48 4.20 6.16
C GLU A 36 13.93 4.30 5.67
N GLU A 37 14.86 3.59 6.32
CA GLU A 37 16.26 3.52 5.90
C GLU A 37 16.40 2.90 4.50
N VAL A 38 15.64 1.84 4.21
CA VAL A 38 15.63 1.21 2.88
C VAL A 38 14.99 2.13 1.84
N ALA A 39 13.90 2.83 2.20
CA ALA A 39 13.27 3.81 1.31
C ALA A 39 14.21 4.98 0.98
N SER A 40 15.06 5.37 1.92
CA SER A 40 16.06 6.45 1.77
C SER A 40 17.17 6.14 0.76
N LEU A 41 17.23 4.92 0.21
CA LEU A 41 18.09 4.58 -0.93
C LEU A 41 17.62 5.22 -2.24
N ALA A 42 16.34 5.56 -2.36
CA ALA A 42 15.78 6.25 -3.51
C ALA A 42 15.98 7.77 -3.41
N GLU A 43 16.09 8.43 -4.57
CA GLU A 43 16.02 9.89 -4.64
C GLU A 43 14.70 10.39 -4.03
N ASP A 44 14.72 11.59 -3.43
CA ASP A 44 13.52 12.18 -2.80
C ASP A 44 12.32 12.28 -3.76
N SER A 45 12.59 12.55 -5.04
CA SER A 45 11.58 12.60 -6.11
C SER A 45 10.95 11.24 -6.42
N CYS A 46 11.58 10.14 -6.01
CA CYS A 46 11.16 8.76 -6.27
C CYS A 46 10.58 8.05 -5.04
N LYS A 47 10.64 8.68 -3.85
CA LYS A 47 10.06 8.12 -2.64
C LYS A 47 8.56 8.34 -2.61
N ILE A 48 7.83 7.26 -2.33
CA ILE A 48 6.38 7.28 -2.16
C ILE A 48 6.08 6.74 -0.77
N LYS A 49 5.62 7.63 0.12
CA LYS A 49 5.06 7.22 1.39
C LYS A 49 3.58 6.91 1.19
N ILE A 50 3.19 5.67 1.49
CA ILE A 50 1.79 5.25 1.43
C ILE A 50 1.10 5.75 2.69
N GLU A 51 0.07 6.58 2.51
CA GLU A 51 -0.75 7.10 3.59
C GLU A 51 -1.98 6.19 3.83
N PRO A 52 -2.57 6.22 5.04
CA PRO A 52 -3.83 5.54 5.31
C PRO A 52 -4.96 6.01 4.37
N LEU A 53 -5.97 5.17 4.19
CA LEU A 53 -7.16 5.54 3.43
C LEU A 53 -7.94 6.64 4.13
N GLY A 54 -8.55 7.52 3.34
CA GLY A 54 -9.55 8.46 3.83
C GLY A 54 -10.81 7.74 4.32
N VAL A 55 -11.68 8.46 5.04
CA VAL A 55 -12.92 7.89 5.61
C VAL A 55 -13.81 7.28 4.53
N ASP A 56 -14.02 7.98 3.42
CA ASP A 56 -14.89 7.52 2.32
C ASP A 56 -14.32 6.27 1.63
N ASP A 57 -13.02 6.25 1.37
CA ASP A 57 -12.35 5.09 0.76
C ASP A 57 -12.33 3.89 1.71
N SER A 58 -12.13 4.13 3.01
CA SER A 58 -12.19 3.09 4.04
C SER A 58 -13.59 2.49 4.13
N TRP A 59 -14.63 3.33 4.11
CA TRP A 59 -16.02 2.91 4.07
C TRP A 59 -16.33 2.08 2.82
N HIS A 60 -15.84 2.52 1.66
CA HIS A 60 -16.00 1.81 0.40
C HIS A 60 -15.34 0.43 0.40
N VAL A 61 -14.10 0.33 0.88
CA VAL A 61 -13.38 -0.95 1.01
C VAL A 61 -14.10 -1.86 2.00
N PHE A 62 -14.53 -1.34 3.14
CA PHE A 62 -15.31 -2.09 4.13
C PHE A 62 -16.59 -2.65 3.52
N CYS A 63 -17.39 -1.82 2.84
CA CYS A 63 -18.64 -2.24 2.20
C CYS A 63 -18.41 -3.36 1.18
N LYS A 64 -17.40 -3.21 0.31
CA LYS A 64 -17.00 -4.24 -0.66
C LYS A 64 -16.61 -5.57 -0.03
N LYS A 65 -15.95 -5.53 1.13
CA LYS A 65 -15.45 -6.73 1.83
C LYS A 65 -16.52 -7.40 2.70
N ALA A 66 -17.29 -6.62 3.44
CA ALA A 66 -18.30 -7.12 4.38
C ALA A 66 -19.58 -7.58 3.67
N PHE A 67 -19.93 -6.94 2.54
CA PHE A 67 -21.18 -7.20 1.80
C PHE A 67 -20.94 -7.60 0.34
N PRO A 68 -20.12 -8.64 0.07
CA PRO A 68 -19.72 -9.00 -1.30
C PRO A 68 -20.90 -9.51 -2.16
N LYS A 69 -21.99 -9.96 -1.55
CA LYS A 69 -23.18 -10.53 -2.21
C LYS A 69 -24.38 -9.59 -2.25
N VAL A 70 -24.29 -8.44 -1.57
CA VAL A 70 -25.36 -7.43 -1.61
C VAL A 70 -25.19 -6.60 -2.88
N GLU A 71 -26.30 -6.24 -3.52
CA GLU A 71 -26.29 -5.39 -4.71
C GLU A 71 -25.47 -4.11 -4.45
N ASN A 72 -24.52 -3.83 -5.34
CA ASN A 72 -23.59 -2.70 -5.24
C ASN A 72 -22.78 -2.62 -3.92
N HIS A 73 -22.68 -3.73 -3.18
CA HIS A 73 -22.00 -3.80 -1.87
C HIS A 73 -22.57 -2.85 -0.81
N ILE A 74 -23.83 -2.45 -0.97
CA ILE A 74 -24.46 -1.46 -0.08
C ILE A 74 -24.64 -2.09 1.31
N CYS A 75 -24.14 -1.41 2.34
CA CYS A 75 -24.35 -1.79 3.73
C CYS A 75 -25.86 -1.70 4.07
N PRO A 76 -26.48 -2.77 4.62
CA PRO A 76 -27.86 -2.70 5.09
C PRO A 76 -28.07 -1.58 6.13
N PRO A 77 -29.18 -0.83 6.08
CA PRO A 77 -29.42 0.30 6.98
C PRO A 77 -29.29 -0.05 8.47
N GLU A 78 -29.69 -1.25 8.86
CA GLU A 78 -29.65 -1.74 10.25
C GLU A 78 -28.21 -1.94 10.75
N LEU A 79 -27.26 -2.16 9.84
CA LEU A 79 -25.85 -2.37 10.14
C LEU A 79 -25.00 -1.13 9.95
N HIS A 80 -25.56 -0.04 9.40
CA HIS A 80 -24.80 1.15 9.00
C HIS A 80 -24.00 1.74 10.16
N GLN A 81 -24.65 1.98 11.31
CA GLN A 81 -23.96 2.54 12.48
C GLN A 81 -22.87 1.61 13.02
N CYS A 82 -23.11 0.29 13.02
CA CYS A 82 -22.09 -0.68 13.43
C CYS A 82 -20.90 -0.68 12.47
N GLY A 83 -21.17 -0.59 11.16
CA GLY A 83 -20.14 -0.48 10.14
C GLY A 83 -19.27 0.76 10.33
N ILE A 84 -19.88 1.94 10.53
CA ILE A 84 -19.14 3.18 10.77
C ILE A 84 -18.20 3.02 11.97
N ASN A 85 -18.72 2.51 13.09
CA ASN A 85 -17.92 2.30 14.30
C ASN A 85 -16.76 1.29 14.10
N ILE A 86 -16.90 0.34 13.19
CA ILE A 86 -15.81 -0.59 12.82
C ILE A 86 -14.77 0.13 11.99
N VAL A 87 -15.21 0.84 10.94
CA VAL A 87 -14.30 1.57 10.03
C VAL A 87 -13.49 2.63 10.76
N GLU A 88 -14.11 3.35 11.71
CA GLU A 88 -13.41 4.30 12.57
C GLU A 88 -12.29 3.65 13.39
N LYS A 89 -12.48 2.40 13.84
CA LYS A 89 -11.45 1.66 14.59
C LYS A 89 -10.32 1.13 13.71
N CYS A 90 -10.55 0.97 12.41
CA CYS A 90 -9.53 0.53 11.46
C CYS A 90 -8.54 1.65 11.10
N ASP A 91 -8.84 2.92 11.42
CA ASP A 91 -7.95 4.07 11.24
C ASP A 91 -7.34 4.17 9.83
N GLY A 92 -8.17 3.91 8.81
CA GLY A 92 -7.74 3.97 7.41
C GLY A 92 -6.86 2.81 6.93
N LEU A 93 -6.55 1.83 7.79
CA LEU A 93 -5.73 0.67 7.41
C LEU A 93 -6.58 -0.34 6.60
N PRO A 94 -6.24 -0.59 5.32
CA PRO A 94 -7.04 -1.45 4.46
C PRO A 94 -7.02 -2.95 4.83
N LEU A 95 -6.10 -3.37 5.71
CA LEU A 95 -5.90 -4.77 6.12
C LEU A 95 -6.41 -5.06 7.55
N ALA A 96 -6.81 -4.05 8.31
CA ALA A 96 -7.22 -4.18 9.71
C ALA A 96 -8.36 -5.20 9.94
#